data_AF-A0A969CI79-F1
#
_entry.id   AF-A0A969CI79-F1
#
_cell.length_a   1.000
_cell.length_b   1.000
_cell.length_c   1.000
_cell.angle_alpha   90.00
_cell.angle_beta   90.00
_cell.angle_gamma   90.00
#
_symmetry.space_group_name_H-M   'P 1'
#
loop_
_entity.id
_entity.type
_entity.pdbx_description
1 polymer ?
#
loop_
_entity_poly.entity_id
_entity_poly.type
_entity_poly.pdbx_seq_one_letter_code
_entity_poly.pdbx_strand_id
1 'polypeptide(L)'
;MADFIKITINDTELGKIKGIKTKVSNLQKPMKQFMAYLELETKTQFVTQSDPDGSRWADLKPETWARKRSQTIGREDSIMINSLYTRVSNLEGEIGLSAEHTIYFHGGTNRMPPRTVLGVTEKRLAKGQAIFEGYLTDILR
;
A
#
# COMPACT_ATOMS: atom_id res chain seq x y z
N MET A 1 44.79 -41.27 -23.72
CA MET A 1 43.97 -41.23 -22.49
C MET A 1 42.92 -40.18 -22.72
N ALA A 2 41.64 -40.49 -22.48
CA ALA A 2 40.56 -39.52 -22.66
C ALA A 2 40.30 -38.84 -21.31
N ASP A 3 40.49 -37.52 -21.26
CA ASP A 3 40.12 -36.72 -20.11
C ASP A 3 38.62 -36.49 -20.11
N PHE A 4 37.98 -36.69 -18.96
CA PHE A 4 36.56 -36.36 -18.78
C PHE A 4 36.34 -35.63 -17.45
N ILE A 5 35.44 -34.66 -17.48
CA ILE A 5 35.01 -33.90 -16.31
C ILE A 5 33.68 -34.48 -15.84
N LYS A 6 33.64 -34.96 -14.60
CA LYS A 6 32.42 -35.43 -13.95
C LYS A 6 31.81 -34.29 -13.13
N ILE A 7 30.71 -33.72 -13.63
CA ILE A 7 29.90 -32.75 -12.89
C ILE A 7 28.79 -33.53 -12.18
N THR A 8 28.71 -33.40 -10.86
CA THR A 8 27.65 -34.02 -10.05
C THR A 8 26.85 -32.92 -9.38
N ILE A 9 25.56 -32.84 -9.65
CA ILE A 9 24.66 -31.86 -9.02
C ILE A 9 23.86 -32.60 -7.95
N ASN A 10 23.83 -32.05 -6.73
CA ASN A 10 23.11 -32.64 -5.61
C ASN A 10 21.60 -32.35 -5.73
N ASP A 11 20.78 -33.41 -5.74
CA ASP A 11 19.31 -33.31 -5.82
C ASP A 11 18.69 -32.53 -4.64
N THR A 12 19.33 -32.54 -3.48
CA THR A 12 18.90 -31.77 -2.30
C THR A 12 19.01 -30.27 -2.54
N GLU A 13 20.10 -29.83 -3.17
CA GLU A 13 20.32 -28.43 -3.53
C GLU A 13 19.37 -27.99 -4.65
N LEU A 14 19.09 -28.86 -5.63
CA LEU A 14 18.06 -28.64 -6.65
C LEU A 14 16.65 -28.48 -6.04
N GLY A 15 16.33 -29.26 -5.00
CA GLY A 15 15.07 -29.15 -4.26
C GLY A 15 14.91 -27.79 -3.56
N LYS A 16 15.98 -27.28 -2.92
CA LYS A 16 15.99 -25.95 -2.30
C LYS A 16 15.73 -24.84 -3.31
N ILE A 17 16.37 -24.89 -4.48
CA ILE A 17 16.17 -23.91 -5.56
C ILE A 17 14.71 -23.91 -6.06
N LYS A 18 14.11 -25.09 -6.24
CA LYS A 18 12.68 -25.20 -6.61
C LYS A 18 11.77 -24.62 -5.52
N GLY A 19 12.08 -24.90 -4.25
CA GLY A 19 11.35 -24.35 -3.11
C GLY A 19 11.40 -22.82 -3.06
N ILE A 20 12.58 -22.23 -3.28
CA ILE A 20 12.77 -20.78 -3.37
C ILE A 20 11.97 -20.20 -4.54
N LYS A 21 12.04 -20.82 -5.73
CA LYS A 21 11.26 -20.38 -6.90
C LYS A 21 9.76 -20.33 -6.59
N THR A 22 9.21 -21.36 -5.96
CA THR A 22 7.78 -21.40 -5.58
C THR A 22 7.44 -20.29 -4.58
N LYS A 23 8.27 -20.06 -3.57
CA LYS A 23 8.04 -19.01 -2.57
C LYS A 23 8.13 -17.61 -3.19
N VAL A 24 9.11 -17.35 -4.05
CA VAL A 24 9.24 -16.06 -4.77
C VAL A 24 8.11 -15.83 -5.77
N SER A 25 7.53 -16.90 -6.34
CA SER A 25 6.36 -16.78 -7.21
C SER A 25 5.04 -16.48 -6.47
N ASN A 26 5.07 -16.51 -5.12
CA ASN A 26 3.92 -16.20 -4.28
C ASN A 26 4.31 -15.21 -3.17
N LEU A 27 4.28 -13.92 -3.51
CA LEU A 27 4.54 -12.82 -2.58
C LEU A 27 3.26 -12.35 -1.87
N GLN A 28 2.20 -13.16 -1.84
CA GLN A 28 0.94 -12.75 -1.19
C GLN A 28 1.14 -12.41 0.29
N LYS A 29 2.03 -13.12 1.00
CA LYS A 29 2.25 -12.86 2.43
C LYS A 29 2.83 -11.45 2.68
N PRO A 30 4.00 -11.07 2.13
CA PRO A 30 4.51 -9.71 2.30
C PRO A 30 3.57 -8.67 1.67
N MET A 31 2.87 -9.00 0.58
CA MET A 31 1.91 -8.08 -0.05
C MET A 31 0.72 -7.77 0.85
N LYS A 32 0.11 -8.78 1.49
CA LYS A 32 -0.98 -8.58 2.47
C LYS A 32 -0.53 -7.72 3.64
N GLN A 33 0.69 -7.94 4.12
CA GLN A 33 1.25 -7.16 5.22
C GLN A 33 1.46 -5.69 4.81
N PHE A 34 1.96 -5.44 3.60
CA PHE A 34 2.12 -4.09 3.09
C PHE A 34 0.77 -3.39 2.83
N MET A 35 -0.21 -4.09 2.25
CA MET A 35 -1.56 -3.54 2.05
C MET A 35 -2.24 -3.20 3.38
N ALA A 36 -2.12 -4.05 4.40
CA ALA A 36 -2.65 -3.75 5.74
C ALA A 36 -1.99 -2.51 6.36
N TYR A 37 -0.68 -2.32 6.13
CA TYR A 37 0.02 -1.10 6.54
C TYR A 37 -0.52 0.14 5.83
N LEU A 38 -0.68 0.10 4.50
CA LEU A 38 -1.21 1.23 3.73
C LEU A 38 -2.66 1.55 4.11
N GLU A 39 -3.47 0.53 4.37
CA GLU A 39 -4.85 0.68 4.82
C GLU A 39 -4.91 1.41 6.16
N LEU A 40 -4.10 0.97 7.14
CA LEU A 40 -4.02 1.60 8.45
C LEU A 40 -3.58 3.06 8.33
N GLU A 41 -2.51 3.34 7.57
CA GLU A 41 -1.99 4.68 7.40
C GLU A 41 -3.01 5.60 6.71
N THR A 42 -3.71 5.10 5.70
CA THR A 42 -4.78 5.82 5.01
C THR A 42 -5.91 6.16 5.97
N LYS A 43 -6.33 5.20 6.82
CA LYS A 43 -7.34 5.47 7.85
C LYS A 43 -6.86 6.53 8.85
N THR A 44 -5.58 6.50 9.25
CA THR A 44 -4.97 7.51 10.11
C THR A 44 -5.03 8.89 9.47
N GLN A 45 -4.74 9.03 8.17
CA GLN A 45 -4.81 10.31 7.45
C GLN A 45 -6.19 10.97 7.50
N PHE A 46 -7.27 10.18 7.41
CA PHE A 46 -8.62 10.70 7.59
C PHE A 46 -8.89 11.16 9.04
N VAL A 47 -8.22 10.57 10.04
CA VAL A 47 -8.30 11.03 11.44
C VAL A 47 -7.53 12.34 11.59
N THR A 48 -6.29 12.39 11.11
CA THR A 48 -5.36 13.51 11.31
C THR A 48 -5.56 14.65 10.31
N GLN A 49 -6.36 14.43 9.27
CA GLN A 49 -6.57 15.34 8.15
C GLN A 49 -5.25 15.74 7.51
N SER A 50 -4.43 14.75 7.15
CA SER A 50 -3.10 14.95 6.60
C SER A 50 -2.84 14.09 5.38
N ASP A 51 -1.97 14.55 4.51
CA ASP A 51 -1.45 13.80 3.37
C ASP A 51 -0.45 12.70 3.84
N PRO A 52 -0.06 11.76 2.95
CA PRO A 52 0.93 10.72 3.23
C PRO A 52 2.32 11.16 3.70
N ASP A 53 2.70 12.40 3.41
CA ASP A 53 3.94 13.02 3.90
C ASP A 53 3.79 13.62 5.31
N GLY A 54 2.56 13.67 5.84
CA GLY A 54 2.22 14.27 7.13
C GLY A 54 1.80 15.73 7.06
N SER A 55 1.81 16.36 5.88
CA SER A 55 1.32 17.72 5.69
C SER A 55 -0.18 17.78 5.98
N ARG A 56 -0.65 18.74 6.78
CA ARG A 56 -2.09 18.91 7.03
C ARG A 56 -2.79 19.30 5.72
N TRP A 57 -3.93 18.69 5.46
CA TRP A 57 -4.78 19.05 4.34
C TRP A 57 -5.13 20.53 4.37
N ALA A 58 -5.05 21.16 3.20
CA ALA A 58 -5.47 22.53 3.03
C ALA A 58 -6.92 22.72 3.48
N ASP A 59 -7.15 23.82 4.18
CA ASP A 59 -8.42 24.09 4.81
C ASP A 59 -9.53 24.38 3.79
N LEU A 60 -10.78 24.22 4.19
CA LEU A 60 -11.92 24.60 3.35
C LEU A 60 -12.11 26.12 3.38
N LYS A 61 -12.72 26.68 2.33
CA LYS A 61 -13.14 28.08 2.32
C LYS A 61 -14.13 28.34 3.49
N PRO A 62 -14.10 29.52 4.15
CA PRO A 62 -14.98 29.82 5.28
C PRO A 62 -16.47 29.58 5.00
N GLU A 63 -16.94 29.95 3.81
CA GLU A 63 -18.33 29.70 3.36
C GLU A 63 -18.68 28.21 3.29
N THR A 64 -17.72 27.36 2.93
CA THR A 64 -17.88 25.91 2.89
C THR A 64 -17.95 25.35 4.31
N TRP A 65 -17.13 25.86 5.23
CA TRP A 65 -17.20 25.50 6.65
C TRP A 65 -18.55 25.86 7.27
N ALA A 66 -19.07 27.06 6.99
CA ALA A 66 -20.35 27.53 7.52
C ALA A 66 -21.56 26.65 7.15
N ARG A 67 -21.46 25.91 6.04
CA ARG A 67 -22.52 24.99 5.56
C ARG A 67 -22.37 23.56 6.07
N LYS A 68 -21.21 23.23 6.65
CA LYS A 68 -20.86 21.87 7.02
C LYS A 68 -21.41 21.52 8.39
N ARG A 69 -21.96 20.31 8.57
CA ARG A 69 -22.49 19.88 9.88
C ARG A 69 -21.39 19.50 10.86
N SER A 70 -20.22 19.12 10.35
CA SER A 70 -19.04 18.76 11.17
C SER A 70 -17.83 19.60 10.80
N GLN A 71 -16.96 19.87 11.78
CA GLN A 71 -15.67 20.56 11.57
C GLN A 71 -14.55 19.62 11.06
N THR A 72 -14.92 18.52 10.39
CA THR A 72 -13.98 17.48 9.97
C THR A 72 -14.03 17.30 8.46
N ILE A 73 -12.87 17.35 7.80
CA ILE A 73 -12.76 17.11 6.36
C ILE A 73 -12.90 15.61 6.07
N GLY A 74 -13.72 15.25 5.06
CA GLY A 74 -13.84 13.85 4.59
C GLY A 74 -14.50 12.85 5.55
N ARG A 75 -15.13 13.31 6.65
CA ARG A 75 -15.66 12.42 7.71
C ARG A 75 -17.13 12.60 8.06
N GLU A 76 -17.84 13.51 7.41
CA GLU A 76 -19.24 13.84 7.77
C GLU A 76 -20.14 12.59 7.82
N ASP A 77 -20.01 11.71 6.82
CA ASP A 77 -20.75 10.43 6.79
C ASP A 77 -19.82 9.20 6.80
N SER A 78 -18.51 9.39 6.96
CA SER A 78 -17.48 8.34 6.85
C SER A 78 -17.53 7.48 5.57
N ILE A 79 -18.32 7.84 4.56
CA ILE A 79 -18.53 7.03 3.35
C ILE A 79 -17.21 6.79 2.61
N MET A 80 -16.37 7.81 2.47
CA MET A 80 -15.05 7.68 1.83
C MET A 80 -14.16 6.66 2.56
N ILE A 81 -13.92 6.84 3.86
CA ILE A 81 -13.05 5.93 4.62
C ILE A 81 -13.61 4.50 4.65
N ASN A 82 -14.95 4.35 4.68
CA ASN A 82 -15.61 3.05 4.64
C ASN A 82 -15.56 2.40 3.25
N SER A 83 -15.30 3.17 2.20
CA SER A 83 -15.12 2.68 0.82
C SER A 83 -13.69 2.22 0.51
N LEU A 84 -12.78 2.31 1.48
CA LEU A 84 -11.40 1.85 1.35
C LEU A 84 -11.38 0.34 1.16
N TYR A 85 -10.69 -0.11 0.12
CA TYR A 85 -10.52 -1.53 -0.17
C TYR A 85 -9.06 -1.85 -0.46
N THR A 86 -8.69 -3.11 -0.22
CA THR A 86 -7.42 -3.69 -0.65
C THR A 86 -7.67 -4.98 -1.41
N ARG A 87 -6.88 -5.25 -2.45
CA ARG A 87 -6.84 -6.53 -3.17
C ARG A 87 -5.40 -7.00 -3.26
N VAL A 88 -5.19 -8.30 -3.18
CA VAL A 88 -3.87 -8.91 -3.26
C VAL A 88 -3.91 -10.09 -4.21
N SER A 89 -2.99 -10.10 -5.17
CA SER A 89 -2.66 -11.24 -6.02
C SER A 89 -1.27 -11.77 -5.66
N ASN A 90 -0.75 -12.73 -6.42
CA ASN A 90 0.56 -13.33 -6.16
C ASN A 90 1.71 -12.32 -6.20
N LEU A 91 1.59 -11.29 -7.05
CA LEU A 91 2.66 -10.32 -7.30
C LEU A 91 2.17 -8.87 -7.24
N GLU A 92 0.87 -8.64 -7.04
CA GLU A 92 0.28 -7.31 -7.07
C GLU A 92 -0.54 -7.05 -5.81
N GLY A 93 -0.53 -5.79 -5.38
CA GLY A 93 -1.40 -5.26 -4.35
C GLY A 93 -2.08 -4.02 -4.88
N GLU A 94 -3.40 -3.94 -4.69
CA GLU A 94 -4.23 -2.80 -5.05
C GLU A 94 -4.81 -2.22 -3.76
N ILE A 95 -4.79 -0.89 -3.64
CA ILE A 95 -5.52 -0.16 -2.61
C ILE A 95 -6.28 0.98 -3.28
N GLY A 96 -7.53 1.19 -2.89
CA GLY A 96 -8.39 2.18 -3.54
C GLY A 96 -9.55 2.61 -2.66
N LEU A 97 -10.24 3.66 -3.09
CA LEU A 97 -11.46 4.18 -2.47
C LEU A 97 -12.58 4.10 -3.52
N SER A 98 -13.66 3.40 -3.21
CA SER A 98 -14.74 3.14 -4.19
C SER A 98 -15.90 4.14 -4.15
N ALA A 99 -15.92 5.06 -3.17
CA ALA A 99 -16.97 6.07 -3.08
C ALA A 99 -16.87 7.08 -4.24
N GLU A 100 -18.02 7.42 -4.85
CA GLU A 100 -18.11 8.35 -6.00
C GLU A 100 -17.41 9.69 -5.74
N HIS A 101 -17.60 10.26 -4.54
CA HIS A 101 -17.04 11.58 -4.21
C HIS A 101 -15.52 11.59 -3.99
N THR A 102 -14.87 10.43 -4.00
CA THR A 102 -13.41 10.33 -3.87
C THR A 102 -12.68 11.01 -5.03
N ILE A 103 -13.27 10.99 -6.24
CA ILE A 103 -12.68 11.67 -7.41
C ILE A 103 -12.50 13.17 -7.17
N TYR A 104 -13.50 13.82 -6.55
CA TYR A 104 -13.45 15.24 -6.22
C TYR A 104 -12.50 15.51 -5.06
N PHE A 105 -12.33 14.55 -4.15
CA PHE A 105 -11.37 14.66 -3.06
C PHE A 105 -9.93 14.67 -3.57
N HIS A 106 -9.61 13.80 -4.52
CA HIS A 106 -8.30 13.72 -5.15
C HIS A 106 -8.05 14.84 -6.15
N GLY A 107 -9.01 15.10 -7.05
CA GLY A 107 -8.87 16.10 -8.12
C GLY A 107 -9.14 17.53 -7.68
N GLY A 108 -9.75 17.73 -6.51
CA GLY A 108 -10.22 19.04 -6.07
C GLY A 108 -11.43 19.54 -6.87
N THR A 109 -11.92 20.71 -6.49
CA THR A 109 -12.99 21.47 -7.14
C THR A 109 -12.74 22.96 -6.97
N ASN A 110 -13.56 23.83 -7.60
CA ASN A 110 -13.49 25.29 -7.40
C ASN A 110 -13.67 25.74 -5.92
N ARG A 111 -14.22 24.87 -5.06
CA ARG A 111 -14.49 25.15 -3.64
C ARG A 111 -13.60 24.38 -2.68
N MET A 112 -12.77 23.47 -3.20
CA MET A 112 -12.03 22.51 -2.39
C MET A 112 -10.69 22.18 -3.07
N PRO A 113 -9.54 22.43 -2.44
CA PRO A 113 -8.26 22.02 -3.02
C PRO A 113 -8.15 20.49 -3.15
N PRO A 114 -7.36 19.99 -4.12
CA PRO A 114 -7.06 18.57 -4.25
C PRO A 114 -6.32 18.05 -3.01
N ARG A 115 -6.53 16.78 -2.66
CA ARG A 115 -5.90 16.13 -1.51
C ARG A 115 -5.35 14.76 -1.88
N THR A 116 -4.18 14.46 -1.36
CA THR A 116 -3.52 13.19 -1.62
C THR A 116 -3.79 12.27 -0.43
N VAL A 117 -4.39 11.13 -0.69
CA VAL A 117 -4.68 10.13 0.36
C VAL A 117 -4.04 8.80 0.01
N LEU A 118 -4.19 8.44 -1.26
CA LEU A 118 -3.46 7.36 -1.90
C LEU A 118 -2.21 7.97 -2.55
N GLY A 119 -1.08 7.31 -2.42
CA GLY A 119 0.19 7.83 -2.92
C GLY A 119 1.39 7.03 -2.43
N VAL A 120 2.48 7.12 -3.17
CA VAL A 120 3.75 6.47 -2.84
C VAL A 120 4.69 7.54 -2.29
N THR A 121 4.99 7.46 -1.00
CA THR A 121 6.00 8.30 -0.33
C THR A 121 7.25 7.49 -0.04
N GLU A 122 8.38 8.16 0.20
CA GLU A 122 9.62 7.49 0.62
C GLU A 122 9.42 6.64 1.88
N LYS A 123 8.64 7.14 2.85
CA LYS A 123 8.29 6.41 4.06
C LYS A 123 7.54 5.12 3.75
N ARG A 124 6.54 5.18 2.85
CA ARG A 124 5.75 4.01 2.43
C ARG A 124 6.62 3.01 1.66
N LEU A 125 7.48 3.49 0.76
CA LEU A 125 8.44 2.67 0.02
C LEU A 125 9.40 1.96 0.95
N ALA A 126 10.02 2.68 1.88
CA ALA A 126 10.94 2.11 2.87
C ALA A 126 10.26 1.05 3.73
N LYS A 127 9.00 1.28 4.13
CA LYS A 127 8.24 0.28 4.88
C LYS A 127 7.91 -0.95 4.05
N GLY A 128 7.51 -0.76 2.79
CA GLY A 128 7.30 -1.85 1.83
C GLY A 128 8.58 -2.66 1.65
N GLN A 129 9.69 -2.01 1.31
CA GLN A 129 11.00 -2.65 1.15
C GLN A 129 11.37 -3.49 2.38
N ALA A 130 11.29 -2.93 3.59
CA ALA A 130 11.60 -3.67 4.81
C ALA A 130 10.73 -4.92 5.03
N ILE A 131 9.44 -4.86 4.67
CA ILE A 131 8.52 -6.01 4.76
C ILE A 131 8.95 -7.11 3.77
N PHE A 132 9.24 -6.73 2.52
CA PHE A 132 9.63 -7.68 1.49
C PHE A 132 11.02 -8.26 1.74
N GLU A 133 12.00 -7.46 2.16
CA GLU A 133 13.34 -7.92 2.54
C GLU A 133 13.30 -8.89 3.72
N GLY A 134 12.50 -8.60 4.75
CA GLY A 134 12.29 -9.52 5.87
C GLY A 134 11.74 -10.86 5.41
N TYR A 135 10.71 -10.84 4.57
CA TYR A 135 10.15 -12.06 4.00
C TYR A 135 11.15 -12.84 3.13
N LEU A 136 11.89 -12.15 2.25
CA LEU A 136 12.90 -12.78 1.39
C LEU A 136 14.01 -13.41 2.22
N THR A 137 14.46 -12.73 3.28
CA THR A 137 15.47 -13.27 4.21
C THR A 137 14.96 -14.55 4.88
N ASP A 138 13.70 -14.58 5.31
CA ASP A 138 13.11 -15.76 5.97
C ASP A 138 12.99 -16.97 5.05
N ILE A 139 12.77 -16.76 3.75
CA ILE A 139 12.60 -17.88 2.79
C ILE A 139 13.93 -18.39 2.20
N LEU A 140 14.99 -17.60 2.29
CA LEU A 140 16.35 -17.91 1.81
C LEU A 140 17.23 -18.56 2.89
N ARG A 141 16.82 -18.50 4.16
CA ARG A 141 17.39 -19.30 5.26
C ARG A 141 16.92 -20.75 5.18
#